data_AF-A0A445HGM2-F1
#
_entry.id   AF-A0A445HGM2-F1
#
_cell.length_a   1.000
_cell.length_b   1.000
_cell.length_c   1.000
_cell.angle_alpha   90.00
_cell.angle_beta   90.00
_cell.angle_gamma   90.00
#
_symmetry.space_group_name_H-M   'P 1'
#
loop_
_entity.id
_entity.type
_entity.pdbx_description
1 polymer ?
#
loop_
_entity_poly.entity_id
_entity_poly.type
_entity_poly.pdbx_seq_one_letter_code
_entity_poly.pdbx_strand_id
1 'polypeptide(L)'
;MLLLITAVAGTSNRPRTFRQKEAEHEEEEPEEVSGDESGEESEEETSKKKGTQGVIEIENPNLVKPKTLKARDVDVGKTTELSRREREEIEKQRAHERYMRLQEQGKTEQAKKDLERLALIRQQREDAAKKREEEKAAKEQKKAEARK
;
A
#
# COMPACT_ATOMS: atom_id res chain seq x y z
N MET A 1 -31.90 29.25 -21.78
CA MET A 1 -31.15 29.87 -20.68
C MET A 1 -30.14 28.85 -20.17
N LEU A 2 -28.88 28.97 -20.58
CA LEU A 2 -27.78 28.15 -20.08
C LEU A 2 -27.32 28.74 -18.74
N LEU A 3 -27.32 27.94 -17.67
CA LEU A 3 -26.74 28.29 -16.37
C LEU A 3 -25.23 28.07 -16.40
N LEU A 4 -24.48 29.16 -16.23
CA LEU A 4 -23.03 29.16 -16.01
C LEU A 4 -22.70 28.52 -14.65
N ILE A 5 -21.91 27.44 -14.68
CA ILE A 5 -21.23 26.89 -13.50
C ILE A 5 -19.88 27.61 -13.39
N THR A 6 -19.76 28.55 -12.44
CA THR A 6 -18.49 29.19 -12.10
C THR A 6 -17.79 28.39 -11.00
N ALA A 7 -16.85 27.52 -11.39
CA ALA A 7 -15.91 26.89 -10.48
C ALA A 7 -14.87 27.93 -10.01
N VAL A 8 -14.99 28.42 -8.79
CA VAL A 8 -13.94 29.21 -8.12
C VAL A 8 -13.03 28.24 -7.39
N ALA A 9 -11.84 28.04 -7.97
CA ALA A 9 -10.75 27.29 -7.37
C ALA A 9 -10.39 27.88 -5.99
N GLY A 10 -10.41 27.02 -4.96
CA GLY A 10 -10.03 27.38 -3.59
C GLY A 10 -8.57 27.79 -3.53
N THR A 11 -8.33 29.10 -3.44
CA THR A 11 -7.01 29.65 -3.16
C THR A 11 -6.67 29.33 -1.70
N SER A 12 -5.73 28.41 -1.50
CA SER A 12 -5.21 28.02 -0.19
C SER A 12 -4.54 29.22 0.48
N ASN A 13 -5.26 29.90 1.37
CA ASN A 13 -4.72 31.01 2.15
C ASN A 13 -3.85 30.50 3.33
N ARG A 14 -2.84 29.68 3.03
CA ARG A 14 -1.85 29.22 4.03
C ARG A 14 -0.77 30.30 4.13
N PRO A 15 -0.64 31.01 5.28
CA PRO A 15 0.33 32.09 5.41
C PRO A 15 1.76 31.53 5.35
N ARG A 16 2.64 32.25 4.64
CA ARG A 16 4.06 31.91 4.40
C ARG A 16 4.93 31.81 5.67
N THR A 17 4.35 32.03 6.86
CA THR A 17 5.04 31.94 8.15
C THR A 17 4.74 30.65 8.92
N PHE A 18 3.87 29.76 8.41
CA PHE A 18 3.66 28.44 9.00
C PHE A 18 4.80 27.48 8.62
N ARG A 19 5.97 27.64 9.27
CA ARG A 19 7.00 26.59 9.30
C ARG A 19 6.42 25.42 10.08
N GLN A 20 6.10 24.33 9.37
CA GLN A 20 5.92 23.03 10.01
C GLN A 20 7.22 22.71 10.73
N LYS A 21 7.16 22.64 12.05
CA LYS A 21 8.19 21.98 12.84
C LYS A 21 8.03 20.50 12.48
N GLU A 22 8.82 20.06 11.51
CA GLU A 22 8.96 18.65 11.15
C GLU A 22 9.24 17.90 12.46
N ALA A 23 8.37 16.94 12.77
CA ALA A 23 8.71 15.94 13.77
C ALA A 23 9.86 15.16 13.13
N GLU A 24 11.05 15.23 13.73
CA GLU A 24 12.17 14.35 13.45
C GLU A 24 11.68 12.90 13.67
N HIS A 25 11.18 12.29 12.59
CA HIS A 25 11.19 10.85 12.45
C HIS A 25 12.53 10.55 11.81
N GLU A 26 13.46 10.03 12.60
CA GLU A 26 14.71 9.43 12.13
C GLU A 26 14.31 8.20 11.30
N GLU A 27 14.00 8.42 10.02
CA GLU A 27 14.03 7.36 9.03
C GLU A 27 15.50 7.17 8.66
N GLU A 28 16.10 6.12 9.22
CA GLU A 28 17.31 5.53 8.66
C GLU A 28 16.97 5.05 7.24
N GLU A 29 17.19 5.89 6.24
CA GLU A 29 17.21 5.46 4.84
C GLU A 29 18.43 4.55 4.64
N PRO A 30 18.25 3.30 4.16
CA PRO A 30 19.38 2.57 3.61
C PRO A 30 19.81 3.23 2.29
N GLU A 31 21.05 3.72 2.26
CA GLU A 31 21.75 4.09 1.03
C GLU A 31 21.83 2.87 0.08
N GLU A 32 20.89 2.75 -0.83
CA GLU A 32 21.00 1.86 -1.99
C GLU A 32 21.53 2.67 -3.17
N VAL A 33 22.85 2.64 -3.31
CA VAL A 33 23.60 3.01 -4.50
C VAL A 33 23.13 2.20 -5.72
N SER A 34 22.05 2.63 -6.38
CA SER A 34 21.65 2.12 -7.69
C SER A 34 22.38 2.83 -8.82
N GLY A 35 23.70 2.68 -8.82
CA GLY A 35 24.56 2.93 -9.97
C GLY A 35 24.78 1.61 -10.71
N ASP A 36 23.86 1.24 -11.58
CA ASP A 36 24.07 0.20 -12.59
C ASP A 36 23.60 0.72 -13.95
N GLU A 37 24.50 1.46 -14.61
CA GLU A 37 24.54 1.44 -16.07
C GLU A 37 24.92 0.01 -16.47
N SER A 38 23.93 -0.86 -16.65
CA SER A 38 24.10 -2.07 -17.45
C SER A 38 23.34 -1.89 -18.75
N GLY A 39 24.02 -1.24 -19.69
CA GLY A 39 23.79 -1.47 -21.09
C GLY A 39 24.24 -2.89 -21.41
N GLU A 40 23.30 -3.83 -21.43
CA GLU A 40 23.52 -5.13 -22.06
C GLU A 40 22.42 -5.37 -23.09
N GLU A 41 22.79 -5.06 -24.32
CA GLU A 41 22.13 -5.45 -25.55
C GLU A 41 21.97 -6.98 -25.55
N SER A 42 20.73 -7.48 -25.47
CA SER A 42 20.46 -8.88 -25.79
C SER A 42 19.02 -9.04 -26.28
N GLU A 43 18.72 -8.34 -27.37
CA GLU A 43 17.71 -8.81 -28.31
C GLU A 43 18.30 -10.05 -28.99
N GLU A 44 18.18 -11.22 -28.33
CA GLU A 44 18.57 -12.50 -28.90
C GLU A 44 17.59 -12.86 -30.04
N GLU A 45 17.87 -12.24 -31.17
CA GLU A 45 18.26 -12.96 -32.35
C GLU A 45 17.22 -14.00 -32.82
N THR A 46 16.10 -13.51 -33.34
CA THR A 46 15.77 -13.91 -34.72
C THR A 46 16.77 -13.24 -35.67
N SER A 47 18.07 -13.38 -35.40
CA SER A 47 19.06 -12.97 -36.35
C SER A 47 18.95 -13.98 -37.46
N LYS A 48 18.61 -13.46 -38.62
CA LYS A 48 18.94 -14.16 -39.86
C LYS A 48 20.45 -14.31 -39.79
N LYS A 49 20.92 -15.49 -39.38
CA LYS A 49 22.34 -15.82 -39.20
C LYS A 49 23.10 -15.20 -40.37
N LYS A 50 23.95 -14.21 -40.09
CA LYS A 50 24.63 -13.45 -41.14
C LYS A 50 25.71 -14.35 -41.75
N GLY A 51 25.69 -14.48 -43.07
CA GLY A 51 26.71 -15.22 -43.82
C GLY A 51 26.65 -16.74 -43.64
N THR A 52 27.81 -17.39 -43.58
CA THR A 52 27.98 -18.85 -43.59
C THR A 52 27.63 -19.55 -42.27
N GLN A 53 27.33 -18.80 -41.19
CA GLN A 53 26.89 -19.34 -39.90
C GLN A 53 25.58 -20.16 -39.97
N GLY A 54 24.78 -19.99 -41.02
CA GLY A 54 23.61 -20.83 -41.27
C GLY A 54 23.92 -22.19 -41.92
N VAL A 55 25.11 -22.35 -42.50
CA VAL A 55 25.55 -23.56 -43.22
C VAL A 55 26.28 -24.54 -42.30
N ILE A 56 26.86 -24.06 -41.21
CA ILE A 56 27.54 -24.91 -40.22
C ILE A 56 26.49 -25.37 -39.20
N GLU A 57 26.20 -26.67 -39.22
CA GLU A 57 25.29 -27.32 -38.28
C GLU A 57 25.99 -27.44 -36.92
N ILE A 58 25.49 -26.70 -35.92
CA ILE A 58 25.98 -26.82 -34.54
C ILE A 58 25.40 -28.09 -33.94
N GLU A 59 26.09 -29.22 -34.14
CA GLU A 59 25.80 -30.50 -33.49
C GLU A 59 26.35 -30.52 -32.05
N ASN A 60 25.87 -29.60 -31.21
CA ASN A 60 26.16 -29.69 -29.78
C ASN A 60 25.19 -30.70 -29.14
N PRO A 61 25.66 -31.86 -28.64
CA PRO A 61 24.80 -32.88 -28.05
C PRO A 61 24.09 -32.42 -26.77
N ASN A 62 24.56 -31.34 -26.13
CA ASN A 62 23.92 -30.68 -24.99
C ASN A 62 23.08 -29.46 -25.40
N LEU A 63 22.82 -29.24 -26.70
CA LEU A 63 21.95 -28.16 -27.16
C LEU A 63 20.49 -28.50 -26.83
N VAL A 64 20.10 -28.19 -25.60
CA VAL A 64 18.72 -28.34 -25.13
C VAL A 64 17.86 -27.28 -25.85
N LYS A 65 17.17 -27.70 -26.91
CA LYS A 65 16.18 -26.85 -27.58
C LYS A 65 15.08 -26.48 -26.56
N PRO A 66 14.73 -25.19 -26.39
CA PRO A 66 13.66 -24.82 -25.49
C PRO A 66 12.34 -25.45 -25.95
N LYS A 67 11.76 -26.33 -25.13
CA LYS A 67 10.45 -26.93 -25.39
C LYS A 67 9.38 -25.93 -24.94
N THR A 68 8.65 -25.35 -25.89
CA THR A 68 7.50 -24.49 -25.60
C THR A 68 6.32 -25.37 -25.17
N LEU A 69 6.19 -25.59 -23.86
CA LEU A 69 5.02 -26.26 -23.31
C LEU A 69 3.81 -25.32 -23.39
N LYS A 70 2.68 -25.84 -23.87
CA LYS A 70 1.43 -25.09 -23.92
C LYS A 70 0.84 -25.05 -22.51
N ALA A 71 0.28 -23.92 -22.11
CA ALA A 71 -0.31 -23.70 -20.79
C ALA A 71 -1.39 -24.74 -20.36
N ARG A 72 -1.89 -25.54 -21.32
CA ARG A 72 -2.89 -26.59 -21.12
C ARG A 72 -2.31 -27.91 -20.60
N ASP A 73 -1.01 -28.14 -20.81
CA ASP A 73 -0.32 -29.37 -20.43
C ASP A 73 0.45 -29.22 -19.10
N VAL A 74 0.29 -28.08 -18.42
CA VAL A 74 0.87 -27.82 -17.10
C VAL A 74 -0.05 -28.46 -16.06
N ASP A 75 0.39 -29.59 -15.53
CA ASP A 75 -0.30 -30.33 -14.47
C ASP A 75 -0.11 -29.62 -13.12
N VAL A 76 -1.09 -28.80 -12.74
CA VAL A 76 -1.13 -28.04 -11.47
C VAL A 76 -1.33 -28.96 -10.24
N GLY A 77 -1.61 -30.24 -10.45
CA GLY A 77 -1.88 -31.21 -9.38
C GLY A 77 -0.64 -31.90 -8.82
N LYS A 78 0.53 -31.77 -9.46
CA LYS A 78 1.78 -32.28 -8.91
C LYS A 78 2.29 -31.25 -7.92
N THR A 79 2.17 -31.54 -6.63
CA THR A 79 2.91 -30.83 -5.58
C THR A 79 4.39 -31.06 -5.80
N THR A 80 4.99 -30.31 -6.72
CA THR A 80 6.43 -30.09 -6.71
C THR A 80 6.71 -29.57 -5.32
N GLU A 81 7.46 -30.34 -4.53
CA GLU A 81 7.85 -29.94 -3.19
C GLU A 81 8.44 -28.53 -3.32
N LEU A 82 7.68 -27.53 -2.86
CA LEU A 82 8.09 -26.13 -2.91
C LEU A 82 9.54 -26.08 -2.48
N SER A 83 10.39 -25.50 -3.34
CA SER A 83 11.82 -25.40 -3.08
C SER A 83 12.00 -24.82 -1.68
N ARG A 84 13.05 -25.21 -0.95
CA ARG A 84 13.28 -24.73 0.43
C ARG A 84 13.14 -23.20 0.52
N ARG A 85 13.60 -22.49 -0.52
CA ARG A 85 13.46 -21.04 -0.70
C ARG A 85 12.00 -20.57 -0.77
N GLU A 86 11.18 -21.23 -1.59
CA GLU A 86 9.77 -20.87 -1.76
C GLU A 86 8.95 -21.10 -0.48
N ARG A 87 9.29 -22.12 0.31
CA ARG A 87 8.63 -22.36 1.61
C ARG A 87 8.92 -21.24 2.60
N GLU A 88 10.19 -20.84 2.70
CA GLU A 88 10.62 -19.76 3.59
C GLU A 88 10.00 -18.41 3.17
N GLU A 89 9.90 -18.14 1.86
CA GLU A 89 9.24 -16.94 1.34
C GLU A 89 7.74 -16.92 1.65
N ILE A 90 7.04 -18.04 1.47
CA ILE A 90 5.61 -18.15 1.81
C ILE A 90 5.40 -18.03 3.32
N GLU A 91 6.27 -18.60 4.15
CA GLU A 91 6.19 -18.44 5.61
C GLU A 91 6.44 -17.00 6.04
N LYS A 92 7.39 -16.30 5.42
CA LYS A 92 7.63 -14.87 5.65
C LYS A 92 6.40 -14.03 5.27
N GLN A 93 5.79 -14.30 4.13
CA GLN A 93 4.55 -13.65 3.70
C GLN A 93 3.41 -13.92 4.69
N ARG A 94 3.18 -15.18 5.07
CA ARG A 94 2.15 -15.55 6.05
C ARG A 94 2.38 -14.94 7.41
N ALA A 95 3.64 -14.84 7.87
CA ALA A 95 3.98 -14.20 9.12
C ALA A 95 3.69 -12.69 9.08
N HIS A 96 4.03 -12.04 7.98
CA HIS A 96 3.73 -10.63 7.76
C HIS A 96 2.21 -10.38 7.70
N GLU A 97 1.46 -11.17 6.93
CA GLU A 97 0.00 -11.10 6.88
C GLU A 97 -0.63 -11.33 8.25
N ARG A 98 -0.12 -12.31 9.02
CA ARG A 98 -0.59 -12.55 10.38
C ARG A 98 -0.34 -11.33 11.26
N TYR A 99 0.84 -10.73 11.17
CA TYR A 99 1.19 -9.53 11.93
C TYR A 99 0.26 -8.36 11.59
N MET A 100 0.08 -8.08 10.29
CA MET A 100 -0.82 -7.04 9.80
C MET A 100 -2.26 -7.29 10.27
N ARG A 101 -2.75 -8.52 10.14
CA ARG A 101 -4.08 -8.92 10.62
C ARG A 101 -4.21 -8.77 12.13
N LEU A 102 -3.16 -9.04 12.91
CA LEU A 102 -3.18 -8.89 14.36
C LEU A 102 -3.24 -7.41 14.78
N GLN A 103 -2.59 -6.54 14.01
CA GLN A 103 -2.62 -5.09 14.18
C GLN A 103 -3.99 -4.52 13.82
N GLU A 104 -4.57 -4.93 12.70
CA GLU A 104 -5.95 -4.59 12.30
C GLU A 104 -6.98 -5.03 13.35
N GLN A 105 -6.78 -6.22 13.93
CA GLN A 105 -7.62 -6.72 15.03
C GLN A 105 -7.44 -5.94 16.34
N GLY A 106 -6.51 -5.00 16.42
CA GLY A 106 -6.24 -4.26 17.65
C GLY A 106 -5.60 -5.11 18.73
N LYS A 107 -4.96 -6.24 18.38
CA LYS A 107 -4.38 -7.17 19.36
C LYS A 107 -2.94 -6.84 19.73
N THR A 108 -2.21 -6.11 18.87
CA THR A 108 -0.89 -5.57 19.19
C THR A 108 -1.00 -4.48 20.26
N GLU A 109 0.01 -4.34 21.11
CA GLU A 109 -0.01 -3.34 22.19
C GLU A 109 -0.15 -1.91 21.67
N GLN A 110 0.47 -1.62 20.52
CA GLN A 110 0.35 -0.33 19.83
C GLN A 110 -1.10 -0.08 19.40
N ALA A 111 -1.73 -1.04 18.71
CA ALA A 111 -3.09 -0.87 18.25
C ALA A 111 -4.11 -0.79 19.40
N LYS A 112 -3.87 -1.48 20.53
CA LYS A 112 -4.69 -1.31 21.75
C LYS A 112 -4.62 0.12 22.26
N LYS A 113 -3.43 0.69 22.40
CA LYS A 113 -3.23 2.09 22.84
C LYS A 113 -3.92 3.07 21.89
N ASP A 114 -3.82 2.84 20.58
CA ASP A 114 -4.48 3.69 19.59
C ASP A 114 -6.00 3.60 19.68
N LEU A 115 -6.56 2.39 19.84
CA LEU A 115 -7.99 2.20 20.06
C LEU A 115 -8.47 2.85 21.36
N GLU A 116 -7.71 2.73 22.45
CA GLU A 116 -8.00 3.38 23.73
C GLU A 116 -7.98 4.91 23.59
N ARG A 117 -6.98 5.46 22.89
CA ARG A 117 -6.91 6.90 22.58
C ARG A 117 -8.12 7.35 21.76
N LEU A 118 -8.50 6.60 20.74
CA LEU A 118 -9.69 6.91 19.93
C LEU A 118 -10.98 6.80 20.75
N ALA A 119 -11.09 5.82 21.64
CA ALA A 119 -12.24 5.66 22.53
C ALA A 119 -12.39 6.86 23.48
N LEU A 120 -11.28 7.34 24.06
CA LEU A 120 -11.30 8.53 24.92
C LEU A 120 -11.78 9.78 24.14
N ILE A 121 -11.33 9.96 22.90
CA ILE A 121 -11.79 11.08 22.05
C ILE A 121 -13.28 10.94 21.73
N ARG A 122 -13.78 9.73 21.46
CA ARG A 122 -15.22 9.50 21.25
C ARG A 122 -16.02 9.86 22.50
N GLN A 123 -15.60 9.40 23.67
CA GLN A 123 -16.24 9.75 24.95
C GLN A 123 -16.27 11.26 25.17
N GLN A 124 -15.14 11.96 24.99
CA GLN A 124 -15.09 13.42 25.13
C GLN A 124 -16.04 14.14 24.17
N ARG A 125 -16.19 13.64 22.94
CA ARG A 125 -17.13 14.19 21.96
C ARG A 125 -18.58 13.95 22.35
N GLU A 126 -18.90 12.74 22.80
CA GLU A 126 -20.23 12.37 23.28
C GLU A 126 -20.61 13.17 24.52
N ASP A 127 -19.72 13.31 25.49
CA ASP A 127 -19.95 14.10 26.70
C ASP A 127 -20.11 15.59 26.39
N ALA A 128 -19.31 16.12 25.45
CA ALA A 128 -19.48 17.50 24.99
C ALA A 128 -20.80 17.70 24.22
N ALA A 129 -21.25 16.71 23.45
CA ALA A 129 -22.53 16.75 22.76
C ALA A 129 -23.70 16.72 23.77
N LYS A 130 -23.67 15.77 24.72
CA LYS A 130 -24.65 15.65 25.81
C LYS A 130 -24.74 16.92 26.64
N LYS A 131 -23.61 17.47 27.09
CA LYS A 131 -23.61 18.76 27.82
C LYS A 131 -24.21 19.91 27.03
N ARG A 132 -23.95 19.99 25.72
CA ARG A 132 -24.56 21.01 24.85
C ARG A 132 -26.07 20.80 24.69
N GLU A 133 -26.53 19.56 24.58
CA GLU A 133 -27.95 19.23 24.48
C GLU A 133 -28.69 19.55 25.79
N GLU A 134 -28.13 19.18 26.93
CA GLU A 134 -28.67 19.49 28.26
C GLU A 134 -28.73 21.00 28.51
N GLU A 135 -27.68 21.74 28.19
CA GLU A 135 -27.68 23.21 28.31
C GLU A 135 -28.71 23.88 27.39
N LYS A 136 -28.89 23.36 26.16
CA LYS A 136 -29.89 23.86 25.22
C LYS A 136 -31.30 23.57 25.74
N ALA A 137 -31.56 22.35 26.18
CA ALA A 137 -32.84 21.95 26.75
C ALA A 137 -33.20 22.77 28.00
N ALA A 138 -32.24 22.98 28.91
CA ALA A 138 -32.45 23.82 30.10
C ALA A 138 -32.71 25.28 29.74
N LYS A 139 -32.03 25.84 28.72
CA LYS A 139 -32.29 27.20 28.23
C LYS A 139 -33.67 27.31 27.58
N GLU A 140 -34.12 26.28 26.85
CA GLU A 140 -35.45 26.25 26.25
C GLU A 140 -36.55 26.13 27.30
N GLN A 141 -36.38 25.27 28.31
CA GLN A 141 -37.31 25.17 29.44
C GLN A 141 -37.44 26.51 30.18
N LYS A 142 -36.32 27.16 30.52
CA LYS A 142 -36.35 28.49 31.16
C LYS A 142 -37.03 29.55 30.29
N LYS A 143 -36.83 29.52 28.97
CA LYS A 143 -37.52 30.43 28.04
C LYS A 143 -39.01 30.13 27.93
N ALA A 144 -39.40 28.86 27.99
CA ALA A 144 -40.80 28.43 27.96
C ALA A 144 -41.53 28.81 29.26
N GLU A 145 -40.88 28.63 30.42
CA GLU A 145 -41.39 29.07 31.72
C GLU A 145 -41.51 30.60 31.78
N ALA A 146 -40.53 31.35 31.26
CA ALA A 146 -40.59 32.82 31.23
C ALA A 146 -41.62 33.40 30.23
N ARG A 147 -42.16 32.58 29.32
CA ARG A 147 -43.21 32.97 28.36
C ARG A 147 -44.61 32.60 28.84
N LYS A 148 -44.74 31.86 29.93
CA LYS A 148 -46.00 31.42 30.52
C LYS A 148 -46.39 32.34 31.66
#